data_AF-A0A2N7WZH4-F1
#
_entry.id   AF-A0A2N7WZH4-F1
#
_cell.length_a   1.000
_cell.length_b   1.000
_cell.length_c   1.000
_cell.angle_alpha   90.00
_cell.angle_beta   90.00
_cell.angle_gamma   90.00
#
_symmetry.space_group_name_H-M   'P 1'
#
loop_
_entity.id
_entity.type
_entity.pdbx_description
1 polymer ?
#
loop_
_entity_poly.entity_id
_entity_poly.type
_entity_poly.pdbx_seq_one_letter_code
_entity_poly.pdbx_strand_id
1 'polypeptide(L)'
;MRGNWALPKGTAIATFVNGRYPNRPTGNHAAFYLSQDVIGIVVIDQWSTSGTIRKRRLRFLGKDKNGNYISPSDNGDAFSVIK
;
A
#
# COMPACT_ATOMS: atom_id res chain seq x y z
N MET A 1 3.60 6.33 6.24
CA MET A 1 2.68 7.20 5.47
C MET A 1 1.31 7.33 6.15
N ARG A 2 0.81 6.27 6.79
CA ARG A 2 -0.39 6.31 7.63
C ARG A 2 -0.29 7.44 8.65
N GLY A 3 -1.33 8.25 8.76
CA GLY A 3 -1.37 9.42 9.65
C GLY A 3 -0.69 10.68 9.10
N ASN A 4 -0.01 10.61 7.94
CA ASN A 4 0.46 11.81 7.26
C ASN A 4 -0.65 12.41 6.38
N TRP A 5 -1.51 13.24 6.98
CA TRP A 5 -2.65 13.87 6.29
C TRP A 5 -2.24 14.93 5.25
N ALA A 6 -0.99 15.38 5.26
CA ALA A 6 -0.45 16.33 4.30
C ALA A 6 0.16 15.65 3.05
N LEU A 7 0.09 14.32 2.95
CA LEU A 7 0.68 13.60 1.82
C LEU A 7 -0.02 13.99 0.51
N PRO A 8 0.70 14.51 -0.50
CA PRO A 8 0.09 14.94 -1.75
C PRO A 8 -0.59 13.79 -2.51
N LYS A 9 -1.71 14.09 -3.17
CA LYS A 9 -2.31 13.17 -4.14
C LYS A 9 -1.33 12.90 -5.28
N GLY A 10 -1.25 11.66 -5.75
CA GLY A 10 -0.29 11.22 -6.76
C GLY A 10 1.07 10.80 -6.20
N THR A 11 1.29 10.87 -4.88
CA THR A 11 2.55 10.37 -4.28
C THR A 11 2.73 8.88 -4.61
N ALA A 12 3.89 8.53 -5.18
CA ALA A 12 4.25 7.15 -5.42
C ALA A 12 4.54 6.40 -4.10
N ILE A 13 3.87 5.27 -3.91
CA ILE A 13 3.98 4.41 -2.73
C ILE A 13 4.17 2.96 -3.15
N ALA A 14 4.84 2.17 -2.32
CA ALA A 14 4.93 0.73 -2.53
C ALA A 14 4.94 -0.02 -1.20
N THR A 15 4.80 -1.34 -1.24
CA THR A 15 4.98 -2.21 -0.08
C THR A 15 6.44 -2.28 0.34
N PHE A 16 6.74 -2.10 1.62
CA PHE A 16 8.11 -2.20 2.15
C PHE A 16 8.17 -3.20 3.31
N VAL A 17 9.26 -3.99 3.34
CA VAL A 17 9.64 -4.82 4.49
C VAL A 17 11.02 -4.37 4.93
N ASN A 18 11.16 -3.99 6.20
CA ASN A 18 12.41 -3.48 6.79
C ASN A 18 13.05 -2.36 5.96
N GLY A 19 12.22 -1.43 5.45
CA GLY A 19 12.69 -0.27 4.70
C GLY A 19 13.15 -0.56 3.26
N ARG A 20 12.90 -1.75 2.72
CA ARG A 20 13.16 -2.07 1.30
C ARG A 20 11.95 -2.67 0.59
N TYR A 21 11.87 -2.45 -0.73
CA TYR A 21 10.95 -3.19 -1.58
C TYR A 21 11.38 -4.66 -1.64
N PRO A 22 10.53 -5.64 -1.26
CA PRO A 22 11.03 -6.97 -0.94
C PRO A 22 11.28 -7.89 -2.15
N ASN A 23 10.85 -7.48 -3.35
CA ASN A 23 11.00 -8.21 -4.62
C ASN A 23 10.66 -9.72 -4.54
N ARG A 24 9.60 -10.05 -3.79
CA ARG A 24 9.11 -11.42 -3.62
C ARG A 24 8.37 -11.89 -4.87
N PRO A 25 8.12 -13.20 -5.05
CA PRO A 25 7.22 -13.67 -6.11
C PRO A 25 5.80 -13.13 -6.00
N THR A 26 5.32 -12.85 -4.77
CA THR A 26 3.97 -12.35 -4.50
C THR A 26 3.95 -11.35 -3.33
N GLY A 27 2.86 -10.58 -3.22
CA GLY A 27 2.59 -9.69 -2.09
C GLY A 27 3.29 -8.34 -2.14
N ASN A 28 4.17 -8.10 -3.11
CA ASN A 28 4.66 -6.74 -3.38
C ASN A 28 3.64 -5.97 -4.23
N HIS A 29 3.55 -4.67 -4.00
CA HIS A 29 2.72 -3.81 -4.84
C HIS A 29 3.22 -2.37 -4.84
N ALA A 30 2.95 -1.64 -5.92
CA ALA A 30 3.19 -0.22 -6.05
C ALA A 30 1.93 0.47 -6.55
N ALA A 31 1.68 1.69 -6.08
CA ALA A 31 0.47 2.43 -6.37
C ALA A 31 0.70 3.95 -6.25
N PHE A 32 -0.27 4.72 -6.72
CA PHE A 32 -0.34 6.16 -6.45
C PHE A 32 -1.33 6.45 -5.32
N TYR A 33 -0.87 7.17 -4.30
CA TYR A 33 -1.70 7.61 -3.18
C TYR A 33 -2.74 8.64 -3.63
N LEU A 34 -4.00 8.52 -3.18
CA LEU A 34 -5.04 9.54 -3.39
C LEU A 34 -5.52 10.19 -2.09
N SER A 35 -5.77 9.40 -1.06
CA SER A 35 -6.25 9.89 0.24
C SER A 35 -6.11 8.79 1.30
N GLN A 36 -6.39 9.14 2.55
CA GLN A 36 -6.53 8.18 3.64
C GLN A 36 -7.65 8.64 4.58
N ASP A 37 -8.14 7.72 5.40
CA ASP A 37 -8.97 7.97 6.58
C ASP A 37 -8.54 7.02 7.70
N VAL A 38 -9.35 6.89 8.75
CA VAL A 38 -9.03 6.03 9.90
C VAL A 38 -9.04 4.53 9.56
N ILE A 39 -9.68 4.14 8.45
CA ILE A 39 -9.89 2.73 8.04
C ILE A 39 -8.82 2.28 7.06
N GLY A 40 -8.29 3.18 6.23
CA GLY A 40 -7.30 2.81 5.22
C GLY A 40 -6.87 3.94 4.31
N ILE A 41 -6.19 3.56 3.23
CA ILE A 41 -5.81 4.45 2.14
C ILE A 41 -6.68 4.19 0.91
N VAL A 42 -6.82 5.22 0.08
CA VAL A 42 -7.33 5.10 -1.29
C VAL A 42 -6.17 5.30 -2.24
N VAL A 43 -6.04 4.40 -3.21
CA VAL A 43 -4.97 4.40 -4.20
C VAL A 43 -5.51 4.30 -5.63
N ILE A 44 -4.71 4.72 -6.60
CA ILE A 44 -4.82 4.31 -8.00
C ILE A 44 -3.78 3.24 -8.27
N ASP A 45 -4.22 2.08 -8.73
CA ASP A 45 -3.33 0.98 -9.08
C ASP A 45 -3.86 0.10 -10.22
N GLN A 46 -2.99 -0.81 -10.67
CA GLN A 46 -3.30 -1.89 -11.60
C GLN A 46 -2.45 -3.11 -11.23
N TRP A 47 -2.92 -4.30 -11.59
CA TRP A 47 -2.14 -5.54 -11.59
C TRP A 47 -2.54 -6.42 -12.77
N SER A 48 -1.80 -7.51 -13.02
CA SER A 48 -1.94 -8.35 -14.21
C SER A 48 -3.37 -8.78 -14.56
N THR A 49 -4.18 -9.11 -13.57
CA THR A 49 -5.58 -9.54 -13.75
C THR A 49 -6.62 -8.45 -13.48
N SER A 50 -6.18 -7.20 -13.25
CA SER A 50 -7.10 -6.10 -12.97
C SER A 50 -7.87 -5.61 -14.20
N GLY A 51 -7.29 -5.77 -15.40
CA GLY A 51 -7.84 -5.34 -16.68
C GLY A 51 -7.88 -3.82 -16.90
N THR A 52 -7.93 -3.02 -15.84
CA THR A 52 -8.01 -1.55 -15.91
C THR A 52 -7.29 -0.91 -14.71
N ILE A 53 -6.84 0.34 -14.91
CA ILE A 53 -6.42 1.20 -13.81
C ILE A 53 -7.65 1.59 -13.00
N ARG A 54 -7.62 1.40 -11.68
CA ARG A 54 -8.78 1.67 -10.83
C ARG A 54 -8.43 2.30 -9.50
N LYS A 55 -9.45 2.94 -8.91
CA LYS A 55 -9.44 3.35 -7.51
C LYS A 55 -9.68 2.13 -6.63
N ARG A 56 -8.84 1.93 -5.62
CA ARG A 56 -8.96 0.84 -4.66
C ARG A 56 -8.70 1.33 -3.25
N ARG A 57 -9.48 0.82 -2.28
CA ARG A 57 -9.25 1.08 -0.86
C ARG A 57 -8.45 -0.06 -0.26
N LEU A 58 -7.31 0.24 0.35
CA LEU A 58 -6.50 -0.72 1.11
C LEU A 58 -6.73 -0.47 2.59
N ARG A 59 -7.33 -1.44 3.28
CA ARG A 59 -7.62 -1.33 4.71
C ARG A 59 -6.33 -1.42 5.53
N PHE A 60 -6.33 -0.80 6.70
CA PHE A 60 -5.29 -1.04 7.70
C PHE A 60 -5.57 -2.35 8.41
N LEU A 61 -4.81 -3.40 8.07
CA LEU A 61 -4.99 -4.75 8.59
C LEU A 61 -3.98 -5.10 9.70
N GLY A 62 -2.96 -4.27 9.90
CA GLY A 62 -1.90 -4.53 10.87
C GLY A 62 -0.96 -5.66 10.46
N LYS A 63 -0.39 -6.32 11.46
CA LYS A 63 0.60 -7.38 11.32
C LYS A 63 0.13 -8.65 12.02
N ASP A 64 0.60 -9.80 11.55
CA ASP A 64 0.44 -11.07 12.23
C ASP A 64 1.29 -11.14 13.51
N LYS A 65 1.13 -12.23 14.27
CA LYS A 65 1.90 -12.48 15.51
C LYS A 65 3.42 -12.56 15.31
N ASN A 66 3.88 -12.75 14.07
CA ASN A 66 5.29 -12.82 13.71
C ASN A 66 5.82 -11.47 13.19
N GLY A 67 5.00 -10.42 13.18
CA GLY A 67 5.36 -9.09 12.72
C GLY A 67 5.31 -8.89 11.20
N ASN A 68 4.79 -9.86 10.43
CA ASN A 68 4.57 -9.71 8.99
C ASN A 68 3.27 -8.96 8.73
N TYR A 69 3.24 -8.09 7.71
CA TYR A 69 1.99 -7.47 7.28
C TYR A 69 1.02 -8.54 6.77
N ILE A 70 -0.21 -8.50 7.26
CA ILE A 70 -1.29 -9.37 6.77
C ILE A 70 -1.64 -8.91 5.35
N SER A 71 -1.65 -9.82 4.37
CA SER A 71 -1.95 -9.53 2.95
C SER A 71 -1.30 -8.22 2.42
N PRO A 72 0.04 -8.13 2.33
CA PRO A 72 0.73 -6.85 2.17
C PRO A 72 0.28 -6.00 0.97
N SER A 73 -0.07 -6.61 -0.17
CA SER A 73 -0.58 -5.91 -1.37
C SER A 73 -1.97 -5.28 -1.19
N ASP A 74 -2.72 -5.73 -0.18
CA ASP A 74 -4.08 -5.29 0.15
C ASP A 74 -4.17 -4.56 1.50
N ASN A 75 -3.02 -4.32 2.13
CA ASN A 75 -2.90 -3.76 3.47
C ASN A 75 -2.24 -2.39 3.42
N GLY A 76 -2.99 -1.35 3.74
CA GLY A 76 -2.51 0.03 3.76
C GLY A 76 -1.35 0.27 4.74
N ASP A 77 -1.17 -0.58 5.76
CA ASP A 77 -0.05 -0.48 6.70
C ASP A 77 1.29 -0.91 6.08
N ALA A 78 1.25 -1.74 5.03
CA ALA A 78 2.46 -2.22 4.36
C ALA A 78 3.10 -1.16 3.45
N PHE A 79 2.36 -0.09 3.12
CA PHE A 79 2.79 0.89 2.13
C PHE A 79 3.61 2.04 2.75
N SER A 80 4.64 2.45 2.03
CA SER A 80 5.49 3.58 2.34
C SER A 80 5.78 4.40 1.08
N VAL A 81 6.08 5.68 1.27
CA VAL A 81 6.52 6.58 0.18
C VAL A 81 7.83 6.05 -0.39
N ILE A 82 7.91 5.95 -1.71
CA ILE A 82 9.15 5.60 -2.41
C ILE A 82 10.11 6.79 -2.29
N LYS A 83 11.37 6.52 -1.93
CA LYS A 83 12.45 7.51 -1.80
C LYS A 83 13.67 7.06 -2.58
#